data_AF-A0A3D3CSR9-F1
#
_entry.id   AF-A0A3D3CSR9-F1
#
_cell.length_a   1.000
_cell.length_b   1.000
_cell.length_c   1.000
_cell.angle_alpha   90.00
_cell.angle_beta   90.00
_cell.angle_gamma   90.00
#
_symmetry.space_group_name_H-M   'P 1'
#
loop_
_entity.id
_entity.type
_entity.pdbx_description
1 polymer ?
#
loop_
_entity_poly.entity_id
_entity_poly.type
_entity_poly.pdbx_seq_one_letter_code
_entity_poly.pdbx_strand_id
1 'polypeptide(L)'
;MTLPIYIIKTVFISATLLGYYWIFLRNRFFHGFNRYFLLGIPVFSLMIPSLHLSIPAFWNQAAGGSPIHLLGVGSGTFEEAITIYGPRKTGGVLSREFTGLMISAGISLYLSVRLYTSIRFLHQLKKQNPSLPLPEATLFFVSEKGTPFSFFKSIFWGQEMELDNPEGKQMLRHELFHVKQQHSLDILLLEIFSIL
;
A
#
# COMPACT_ATOMS: atom_id res chain seq x y z
N MET A 1 13.56 -0.72 -18.25
CA MET A 1 12.91 0.53 -17.80
C MET A 1 13.45 0.85 -16.41
N THR A 2 13.92 2.07 -16.15
CA THR A 2 14.55 2.38 -14.86
C THR A 2 13.47 2.47 -13.77
N LEU A 3 13.68 1.79 -12.64
CA LEU A 3 12.80 1.76 -11.46
C LEU A 3 12.22 3.14 -11.04
N PRO A 4 12.95 4.28 -11.17
CA PRO A 4 12.38 5.61 -10.90
C PRO A 4 11.20 5.99 -11.79
N ILE A 5 11.22 5.61 -13.08
CA ILE A 5 10.13 5.91 -14.03
C ILE A 5 8.88 5.13 -13.64
N TYR A 6 9.03 3.89 -13.15
CA TYR A 6 7.91 3.10 -12.65
C TYR A 6 7.25 3.77 -11.44
N ILE A 7 8.04 4.18 -10.43
CA ILE A 7 7.53 4.86 -9.22
C ILE A 7 6.77 6.13 -9.59
N ILE A 8 7.30 6.96 -10.50
CA ILE A 8 6.63 8.19 -10.93
C ILE A 8 5.29 7.88 -11.59
N LYS A 9 5.22 6.85 -12.44
CA LYS A 9 3.96 6.42 -13.07
C LYS A 9 2.94 5.96 -12.03
N THR A 10 3.35 5.13 -11.08
CA THR A 10 2.52 4.67 -9.95
C THR A 10 1.98 5.85 -9.14
N VAL A 11 2.83 6.79 -8.75
CA VAL A 11 2.40 7.98 -7.99
C VAL A 11 1.40 8.82 -8.78
N PHE A 12 1.64 9.03 -10.08
CA PHE A 12 0.75 9.80 -10.94
C PHE A 12 -0.63 9.15 -11.11
N ILE A 13 -0.68 7.83 -11.31
CA ILE A 13 -1.93 7.06 -11.41
C ILE A 13 -2.69 7.12 -10.09
N SER A 14 -2.01 6.90 -8.97
CA SER A 14 -2.61 7.00 -7.63
C SER A 14 -3.22 8.38 -7.38
N ALA A 15 -2.49 9.46 -7.69
CA ALA A 15 -2.97 10.83 -7.54
C ALA A 15 -4.19 11.11 -8.43
N THR A 16 -4.20 10.60 -9.66
CA THR A 16 -5.32 10.76 -10.59
C THR A 16 -6.58 10.05 -10.09
N LEU A 17 -6.46 8.81 -9.63
CA LEU A 17 -7.57 8.05 -9.07
C LEU A 17 -8.10 8.69 -7.78
N LEU A 18 -7.21 9.19 -6.93
CA LEU A 18 -7.59 9.92 -5.72
C LEU A 18 -8.32 11.22 -6.05
N GLY A 19 -7.86 11.96 -7.08
CA GLY A 19 -8.54 13.15 -7.58
C GLY A 19 -9.95 12.84 -8.08
N TYR A 20 -10.13 11.74 -8.82
CA TYR A 20 -11.45 11.28 -9.24
C TYR A 20 -12.36 10.96 -8.04
N TYR A 21 -11.83 10.27 -7.03
CA TYR A 21 -12.57 10.03 -5.79
C TYR A 21 -13.05 11.33 -5.14
N TRP A 22 -12.15 12.31 -5.04
CA TRP A 22 -12.42 13.57 -4.35
C TRP A 22 -13.50 14.40 -5.05
N ILE A 23 -13.49 14.44 -6.37
CA ILE A 23 -14.41 15.26 -7.18
C ILE A 23 -15.77 14.57 -7.34
N PHE A 24 -15.80 13.25 -7.57
CA PHE A 24 -17.02 12.56 -8.00
C PHE A 24 -17.65 11.64 -6.95
N LEU A 25 -16.85 11.00 -6.09
CA LEU A 25 -17.32 9.90 -5.23
C LEU A 25 -17.51 10.34 -3.76
N ARG A 26 -16.70 11.29 -3.27
CA ARG A 26 -16.66 11.69 -1.85
C ARG A 26 -18.03 12.00 -1.25
N ASN A 27 -18.97 12.54 -2.04
CA ASN A 27 -20.27 13.01 -1.55
C ASN A 27 -21.48 12.24 -2.11
N ARG A 28 -21.29 11.01 -2.61
CA ARG A 28 -22.38 10.16 -3.13
C ARG A 28 -22.87 9.16 -2.08
N PHE A 29 -24.17 8.89 -2.06
CA PHE A 29 -24.87 7.98 -1.12
C PHE A 29 -24.44 6.50 -1.22
N PHE A 30 -23.64 6.12 -2.22
CA PHE A 30 -23.16 4.75 -2.43
C PHE A 30 -21.87 4.48 -1.64
N HIS A 31 -21.97 4.46 -0.30
CA HIS A 31 -20.85 4.22 0.60
C HIS A 31 -20.11 2.89 0.33
N GLY A 32 -20.83 1.87 -0.14
CA GLY A 32 -20.22 0.60 -0.55
C GLY A 32 -19.28 0.74 -1.75
N PHE A 33 -19.67 1.49 -2.78
CA PHE A 33 -18.81 1.71 -3.96
C PHE A 33 -17.57 2.54 -3.59
N ASN A 34 -17.73 3.55 -2.74
CA ASN A 34 -16.62 4.36 -2.25
C ASN A 34 -15.57 3.51 -1.51
N ARG A 35 -16.01 2.53 -0.70
CA ARG A 35 -15.13 1.58 -0.02
C ARG A 35 -14.32 0.74 -1.01
N TYR A 36 -14.97 0.11 -1.99
CA TYR A 36 -14.27 -0.71 -2.99
C TYR A 36 -13.33 0.12 -3.87
N PHE A 37 -13.73 1.35 -4.21
CA PHE A 37 -12.88 2.25 -4.98
C PHE A 37 -11.60 2.59 -4.22
N LEU A 38 -11.70 3.01 -2.96
CA LEU A 38 -10.55 3.37 -2.12
C LEU A 38 -9.58 2.20 -1.91
N LEU A 39 -10.11 0.98 -1.71
CA LEU A 39 -9.30 -0.24 -1.62
C LEU A 39 -8.68 -0.63 -2.98
N GLY A 40 -9.34 -0.29 -4.09
CA GLY A 40 -8.86 -0.57 -5.44
C GLY A 40 -7.70 0.33 -5.88
N ILE A 41 -7.61 1.57 -5.40
CA ILE A 41 -6.53 2.52 -5.78
C ILE A 41 -5.13 1.90 -5.68
N PRO A 42 -4.69 1.35 -4.53
CA PRO A 42 -3.35 0.76 -4.43
C PRO A 42 -3.15 -0.41 -5.41
N VAL A 43 -4.17 -1.24 -5.60
CA VAL A 43 -4.13 -2.38 -6.55
C VAL A 43 -3.95 -1.89 -7.98
N PHE A 44 -4.80 -0.97 -8.44
CA PHE A 44 -4.72 -0.42 -9.81
C PHE A 44 -3.42 0.35 -10.04
N SER A 45 -2.95 1.09 -9.04
CA SER A 45 -1.70 1.85 -9.09
C SER A 45 -0.47 0.95 -9.29
N LEU A 46 -0.48 -0.27 -8.72
CA LEU A 46 0.57 -1.26 -8.92
C LEU A 46 0.40 -2.05 -10.23
N MET A 47 -0.83 -2.39 -10.60
CA MET A 47 -1.09 -3.18 -11.80
C MET A 47 -0.87 -2.40 -13.10
N ILE A 48 -1.35 -1.15 -13.19
CA ILE A 48 -1.33 -0.37 -14.45
C ILE A 48 0.10 -0.18 -14.99
N PRO A 49 1.12 0.20 -14.17
CA PRO A 49 2.49 0.34 -14.65
C PRO A 49 3.18 -0.98 -15.00
N SER A 50 2.69 -2.10 -14.43
CA SER A 50 3.18 -3.45 -14.69
C SER A 50 2.60 -4.06 -15.97
N LEU A 51 1.45 -3.56 -16.42
CA LEU A 51 0.95 -3.88 -17.75
C LEU A 51 1.89 -3.21 -18.76
N HIS A 52 2.65 -4.03 -19.49
CA HIS A 52 3.36 -3.60 -20.68
C HIS A 52 2.34 -3.17 -21.74
N LEU A 53 1.76 -1.98 -21.57
CA LEU A 53 1.00 -1.30 -22.61
C LEU A 53 1.97 -1.17 -23.77
N SER A 54 1.72 -1.95 -24.81
CA SER A 54 2.50 -1.94 -26.04
C SER A 54 2.20 -0.62 -26.72
N ILE A 55 2.88 0.44 -26.30
CA ILE A 55 2.74 1.75 -26.91
C ILE A 55 3.14 1.56 -28.38
N PRO A 56 2.28 1.89 -29.35
CA PRO A 56 2.61 1.78 -30.76
C PRO A 56 3.95 2.46 -31.02
N ALA A 57 4.79 1.83 -31.86
CA ALA A 57 6.18 2.21 -32.11
C ALA A 57 6.40 3.68 -32.50
N PHE A 58 5.33 4.40 -32.85
CA PHE A 58 5.29 5.83 -33.11
C PHE A 58 5.83 6.72 -31.96
N TRP A 59 5.73 6.29 -30.70
CA TRP A 59 6.22 7.05 -29.55
C TRP A 59 7.62 6.64 -29.05
N ASN A 60 8.24 5.62 -29.65
CA ASN A 60 9.55 5.08 -29.24
C ASN A 60 10.74 5.64 -30.03
N GLN A 61 10.59 6.77 -30.73
CA GLN A 61 11.66 7.35 -31.55
C GLN A 61 12.72 8.14 -30.75
N ALA A 62 12.70 8.08 -29.41
CA ALA A 62 13.66 8.75 -28.54
C ALA A 62 14.61 7.80 -27.77
N ALA A 63 14.62 6.51 -28.08
CA ALA A 63 15.66 5.57 -27.59
C ALA A 63 16.74 5.30 -28.65
N GLY A 64 17.01 6.30 -29.51
CA GLY A 64 18.17 6.32 -30.38
C GLY A 64 19.43 6.54 -29.56
N GLY A 65 20.04 5.45 -29.08
CA GLY A 65 21.45 5.48 -28.70
C GLY A 65 22.24 5.89 -29.94
N SER A 66 22.82 7.08 -29.93
CA SER A 66 23.74 7.52 -30.98
C SER A 66 24.91 6.52 -31.04
N PRO A 67 25.16 5.84 -32.19
CA PRO A 67 26.37 5.07 -32.33
C PRO A 67 27.56 6.04 -32.35
N ILE A 68 28.36 6.01 -31.29
CA ILE A 68 29.65 6.70 -31.27
C ILE A 68 30.56 5.92 -32.23
N HIS A 69 30.69 6.40 -33.46
CA HIS A 69 31.68 5.89 -34.41
C HIS A 69 33.06 6.41 -34.01
N LEU A 70 33.84 5.59 -33.30
CA LEU A 70 35.27 5.81 -33.14
C LEU A 70 35.97 5.28 -34.39
N LEU A 71 36.47 6.19 -35.24
CA LEU A 71 37.32 5.84 -36.37
C LEU A 71 38.73 5.51 -35.85
N GLY A 72 39.05 4.21 -35.78
CA GLY A 72 40.41 3.74 -35.55
C GLY A 72 41.21 3.85 -36.85
N VAL A 73 42.13 4.81 -36.94
CA VAL A 73 43.14 4.83 -38.00
C VAL A 73 44.27 3.89 -37.59
N GLY A 74 44.25 2.68 -38.11
CA GLY A 74 45.37 1.74 -38.10
C GLY A 74 45.72 1.39 -39.55
N SER A 75 47.00 1.51 -39.90
CA SER A 75 47.53 1.36 -41.27
C SER A 75 46.88 0.25 -42.10
N GLY A 76 46.08 0.65 -43.09
CA GLY A 76 46.17 0.09 -44.44
C GLY A 76 45.12 -0.92 -44.91
N THR A 77 44.27 -1.49 -44.06
CA THR A 77 43.20 -2.41 -44.52
C THR A 77 41.95 -2.30 -43.66
N PHE A 78 40.79 -2.04 -44.28
CA PHE A 78 39.50 -1.98 -43.62
C PHE A 78 39.05 -3.40 -43.24
N GLU A 79 39.37 -3.83 -42.01
CA GLU A 79 38.66 -4.96 -41.41
C GLU A 79 37.39 -4.46 -40.72
N GLU A 80 36.26 -5.05 -41.12
CA GLU A 80 34.94 -4.79 -40.57
C GLU A 80 34.93 -5.17 -39.08
N ALA A 81 34.78 -4.17 -38.21
CA ALA A 81 34.79 -4.38 -36.77
C ALA A 81 33.56 -5.19 -36.33
N ILE A 82 33.77 -6.45 -35.95
CA ILE A 82 32.72 -7.30 -35.37
C ILE A 82 32.40 -6.73 -33.98
N THR A 83 31.21 -6.15 -33.85
CA THR A 83 30.73 -5.58 -32.58
C THR A 83 30.09 -6.70 -31.75
N ILE A 84 30.82 -7.20 -30.74
CA ILE A 84 30.27 -8.15 -29.77
C ILE A 84 29.53 -7.36 -28.67
N TYR A 85 28.20 -7.49 -28.62
CA TYR A 85 27.39 -6.99 -27.51
C TYR A 85 27.52 -7.92 -26.30
N GLY A 86 28.56 -7.71 -25.48
CA GLY A 86 28.69 -8.36 -24.18
C GLY A 86 28.02 -7.51 -23.09
N PRO A 87 27.10 -8.05 -22.26
CA PRO A 87 26.59 -7.31 -21.12
C PRO A 87 27.74 -7.03 -20.14
N ARG A 88 28.11 -5.75 -19.99
CA ARG A 88 29.09 -5.32 -18.99
C ARG A 88 28.47 -5.45 -17.60
N LYS A 89 28.52 -6.65 -17.01
CA LYS A 89 28.29 -6.83 -15.57
C LYS A 89 29.51 -6.25 -14.84
N THR A 90 29.47 -4.96 -14.51
CA THR A 90 30.38 -4.38 -13.53
C THR A 90 30.09 -5.04 -12.18
N GLY A 91 30.94 -5.99 -11.80
CA GLY A 91 30.95 -6.64 -10.49
C GLY A 91 31.27 -5.64 -9.39
N GLY A 92 30.22 -5.12 -8.76
CA GLY A 92 30.25 -4.64 -7.39
C GLY A 92 29.19 -5.43 -6.64
N VAL A 93 29.55 -5.97 -5.47
CA VAL A 93 28.66 -6.76 -4.59
C VAL A 93 27.42 -5.97 -4.14
N LEU A 94 27.40 -4.65 -4.41
CA LEU A 94 26.28 -3.74 -4.21
C LEU A 94 25.85 -3.15 -5.56
N SER A 95 25.20 -3.95 -6.41
CA SER A 95 24.49 -3.38 -7.56
C SER A 95 23.37 -2.48 -7.03
N ARG A 96 23.10 -1.36 -7.73
CA ARG A 96 22.00 -0.44 -7.38
C ARG A 96 20.65 -1.16 -7.21
N GLU A 97 20.46 -2.25 -7.94
CA GLU A 97 19.30 -3.13 -7.86
C GLU A 97 19.26 -3.91 -6.54
N PHE A 98 20.40 -4.49 -6.12
CA PHE A 98 20.52 -5.18 -4.83
C PHE A 98 20.30 -4.22 -3.66
N THR A 99 20.87 -3.01 -3.69
CA THR A 99 20.64 -1.99 -2.65
C THR A 99 19.18 -1.56 -2.58
N GLY A 100 18.51 -1.37 -3.73
CA GLY A 100 17.07 -1.06 -3.76
C GLY A 100 16.19 -2.17 -3.18
N LEU A 101 16.55 -3.43 -3.46
CA LEU A 101 15.86 -4.60 -2.89
C LEU A 101 16.06 -4.69 -1.37
N MET A 102 17.26 -4.42 -0.87
CA MET A 102 17.52 -4.42 0.57
C MET A 102 16.77 -3.32 1.32
N ILE A 103 16.66 -2.11 0.75
CA ILE A 103 15.90 -1.00 1.34
C ILE A 103 14.41 -1.33 1.38
N SER A 104 13.84 -1.81 0.26
CA SER A 104 12.43 -2.19 0.20
C SER A 104 12.10 -3.34 1.14
N ALA A 105 12.95 -4.36 1.23
CA ALA A 105 12.82 -5.44 2.19
C ALA A 105 12.87 -4.95 3.64
N GLY A 106 13.75 -3.99 3.96
CA GLY A 106 13.83 -3.39 5.30
C GLY A 106 12.57 -2.62 5.69
N ILE A 107 12.02 -1.82 4.77
CA ILE A 107 10.75 -1.08 4.99
C ILE A 107 9.59 -2.07 5.18
N SER A 108 9.49 -3.08 4.31
CA SER A 108 8.46 -4.12 4.38
C SER A 108 8.54 -4.90 5.70
N LEU A 109 9.74 -5.23 6.17
CA LEU A 109 9.96 -5.89 7.45
C LEU A 109 9.54 -5.00 8.63
N TYR A 110 9.91 -3.71 8.63
CA TYR A 110 9.51 -2.77 9.68
C TYR A 110 7.99 -2.65 9.79
N LEU A 111 7.29 -2.48 8.65
CA LEU A 111 5.84 -2.39 8.62
C LEU A 111 5.18 -3.71 9.07
N SER A 112 5.73 -4.86 8.66
CA SER A 112 5.26 -6.18 9.09
C SER A 112 5.38 -6.38 10.61
N VAL A 113 6.50 -5.98 11.21
CA VAL A 113 6.70 -6.04 12.67
C VAL A 113 5.70 -5.13 13.39
N ARG A 114 5.46 -3.92 12.88
CA ARG A 114 4.48 -2.98 13.44
C ARG A 114 3.04 -3.51 13.37
N LEU A 115 2.65 -4.12 12.24
CA LEU A 115 1.34 -4.76 12.10
C LEU A 115 1.19 -5.90 13.11
N TYR A 116 2.24 -6.73 13.24
CA TYR A 116 2.25 -7.84 14.18
C TYR A 116 2.12 -7.41 15.65
N THR A 117 2.85 -6.36 16.06
CA THR A 117 2.74 -5.83 17.44
C THR A 117 1.35 -5.28 17.70
N SER A 118 0.74 -4.58 16.72
CA SER A 118 -0.64 -4.07 16.80
C SER A 118 -1.66 -5.20 16.96
N ILE A 119 -1.54 -6.27 16.17
CA ILE A 119 -2.42 -7.45 16.28
C ILE A 119 -2.24 -8.14 17.63
N ARG A 120 -1.00 -8.27 18.12
CA ARG A 120 -0.73 -8.86 19.43
C ARG A 120 -1.31 -8.05 20.58
N PHE A 121 -1.23 -6.73 20.51
CA PHE A 121 -1.84 -5.84 21.50
C PHE A 121 -3.35 -6.06 21.60
N LEU A 122 -4.04 -6.12 20.45
CA LEU A 122 -5.49 -6.39 20.39
C LEU A 122 -5.86 -7.76 20.97
N HIS A 123 -5.06 -8.80 20.69
CA HIS A 123 -5.27 -10.13 21.29
C HIS A 123 -5.05 -10.14 22.81
N GLN A 124 -4.06 -9.40 23.31
CA GLN A 124 -3.80 -9.28 24.74
C GLN A 124 -4.97 -8.57 25.44
N LEU A 125 -5.47 -7.47 24.87
CA LEU A 125 -6.65 -6.78 25.39
C LEU A 125 -7.86 -7.71 25.46
N LYS A 126 -8.08 -8.55 24.45
CA LYS A 126 -9.19 -9.53 24.44
C LYS A 126 -9.07 -10.56 25.57
N LYS A 127 -7.85 -10.97 25.93
CA LYS A 127 -7.60 -12.02 26.93
C LYS A 127 -7.65 -11.49 28.36
N GLN A 128 -7.21 -10.25 28.57
CA GLN A 128 -7.03 -9.68 29.91
C GLN A 128 -8.28 -8.99 30.46
N ASN A 129 -9.21 -8.57 29.59
CA ASN A 129 -10.36 -7.78 29.99
C ASN A 129 -11.65 -8.61 30.05
N PRO A 130 -12.54 -8.33 31.02
CA PRO A 130 -13.82 -9.00 31.10
C PRO A 130 -14.68 -8.69 29.86
N SER A 131 -15.33 -9.73 29.34
CA SER A 131 -16.14 -9.66 28.13
C SER A 131 -17.64 -9.76 28.42
N LEU A 132 -18.44 -8.87 27.86
CA LEU A 132 -19.89 -8.94 27.82
C LEU A 132 -20.34 -9.27 26.38
N PRO A 133 -20.88 -10.46 26.12
CA PRO A 133 -21.39 -10.81 24.80
C PRO A 133 -22.68 -10.02 24.50
N LEU A 134 -22.72 -9.33 23.37
CA LEU A 134 -23.90 -8.71 22.78
C LEU A 134 -24.32 -9.49 21.52
N PRO A 135 -25.56 -9.33 21.02
CA PRO A 135 -26.04 -10.05 19.84
C PRO A 135 -25.21 -9.83 18.57
N GLU A 136 -24.64 -8.63 18.40
CA GLU A 136 -23.91 -8.23 17.18
C GLU A 136 -22.38 -8.10 17.39
N ALA A 137 -21.91 -8.03 18.64
CA ALA A 137 -20.51 -7.80 18.98
C ALA A 137 -20.17 -8.30 20.40
N THR A 138 -18.89 -8.37 20.78
CA THR A 138 -18.47 -8.63 22.16
C THR A 138 -17.85 -7.37 22.75
N LEU A 139 -18.41 -6.87 23.84
CA LEU A 139 -17.91 -5.69 24.55
C LEU A 139 -16.82 -6.13 25.54
N PHE A 140 -15.66 -5.49 25.52
CA PHE A 140 -14.54 -5.73 26.44
C PHE A 140 -14.31 -4.46 27.25
N PHE A 141 -14.38 -4.55 28.57
CA PHE A 141 -14.17 -3.39 29.45
C PHE A 141 -12.68 -3.23 29.75
N VAL A 142 -12.07 -2.17 29.23
CA VAL A 142 -10.65 -1.88 29.38
C VAL A 142 -10.46 -0.77 30.41
N SER A 143 -9.50 -0.93 31.33
CA SER A 143 -9.12 0.11 32.32
C SER A 143 -8.20 1.20 31.74
N GLU A 144 -7.83 1.10 30.47
CA GLU A 144 -7.02 2.09 29.76
C GLU A 144 -7.84 3.36 29.53
N LYS A 145 -7.28 4.52 29.90
CA LYS A 145 -7.88 5.83 29.62
C LYS A 145 -7.78 6.12 28.13
N GLY A 146 -8.89 5.95 27.41
CA GLY A 146 -8.94 6.21 25.97
C GLY A 146 -10.35 6.26 25.43
N THR A 147 -10.49 6.79 24.22
CA THR A 147 -11.73 6.74 23.46
C THR A 147 -12.08 5.27 23.15
N PRO A 148 -13.36 4.88 23.27
CA PRO A 148 -13.76 3.52 22.94
C PRO A 148 -13.52 3.27 21.46
N PHE A 149 -13.11 2.05 21.12
CA PHE A 149 -12.79 1.68 19.75
C PHE A 149 -13.27 0.27 19.44
N SER A 150 -13.61 0.02 18.19
CA SER A 150 -14.05 -1.29 17.70
C SER A 150 -13.01 -1.92 16.76
N PHE A 151 -12.82 -3.23 16.92
CA PHE A 151 -11.98 -4.03 16.04
C PHE A 151 -12.66 -5.36 15.71
N PHE A 152 -13.00 -5.56 14.44
CA PHE A 152 -13.82 -6.67 13.93
C PHE A 152 -15.16 -6.76 14.67
N LYS A 153 -15.34 -7.76 15.54
CA LYS A 153 -16.54 -7.97 16.36
C LYS A 153 -16.30 -7.65 17.83
N SER A 154 -15.17 -7.02 18.15
CA SER A 154 -14.78 -6.67 19.52
C SER A 154 -14.93 -5.17 19.70
N ILE A 155 -15.68 -4.73 20.71
CA ILE A 155 -15.80 -3.32 21.08
C ILE A 155 -15.05 -3.14 22.40
N PHE A 156 -14.01 -2.32 22.42
CA PHE A 156 -13.24 -2.01 23.62
C PHE A 156 -13.80 -0.74 24.25
N TRP A 157 -14.34 -0.87 25.46
CA TRP A 157 -15.04 0.18 26.17
C TRP A 157 -14.27 0.57 27.42
N GLY A 158 -14.00 1.87 27.59
CA GLY A 158 -13.33 2.39 28.79
C GLY A 158 -14.23 2.25 30.02
N GLN A 159 -13.69 1.70 31.10
CA GLN A 159 -14.44 1.53 32.37
C GLN A 159 -14.94 2.85 32.97
N GLU A 160 -14.32 3.98 32.62
CA GLU A 160 -14.70 5.31 33.11
C GLU A 160 -15.95 5.89 32.43
N MET A 161 -16.46 5.28 31.36
CA MET A 161 -17.64 5.76 30.62
C MET A 161 -18.91 4.98 30.98
N GLU A 162 -19.88 5.66 31.58
CA GLU A 162 -21.19 5.09 31.86
C GLU A 162 -21.97 4.79 30.56
N LEU A 163 -22.34 3.52 30.40
CA LEU A 163 -23.13 3.05 29.24
C LEU A 163 -24.56 3.62 29.20
N ASP A 164 -25.08 4.10 30.33
CA ASP A 164 -26.50 4.48 30.44
C ASP A 164 -26.79 5.94 30.07
N ASN A 165 -25.74 6.78 30.01
CA ASN A 165 -25.82 8.16 29.54
C ASN A 165 -26.19 8.18 28.03
N PRO A 166 -27.09 9.09 27.56
CA PRO A 166 -27.37 9.29 26.13
C PRO A 166 -26.12 9.40 25.24
N GLU A 167 -25.03 10.01 25.71
CA GLU A 167 -23.76 10.09 24.98
C GLU A 167 -23.10 8.72 24.80
N GLY A 168 -23.08 7.89 25.85
CA GLY A 168 -22.57 6.52 25.81
C GLY A 168 -23.36 5.63 24.86
N LYS A 169 -24.70 5.75 24.87
CA LYS A 169 -25.57 5.03 23.91
C LYS A 169 -25.32 5.45 22.47
N GLN A 170 -25.08 6.74 22.21
CA GLN A 170 -24.73 7.23 20.88
C GLN A 170 -23.37 6.69 20.42
N MET A 171 -22.37 6.73 21.30
CA MET A 171 -21.03 6.24 20.98
C MET A 171 -21.03 4.72 20.75
N LEU A 172 -21.75 3.94 21.57
CA LEU A 172 -21.89 2.50 21.36
C LEU A 172 -22.56 2.17 20.01
N ARG A 173 -23.59 2.94 19.61
CA ARG A 173 -24.21 2.78 18.28
C ARG A 173 -23.24 3.11 17.15
N HIS A 174 -22.38 4.12 17.31
CA HIS A 174 -21.33 4.45 16.35
C HIS A 174 -20.34 3.29 16.19
N GLU A 175 -19.87 2.73 17.29
CA GLU A 175 -18.96 1.57 17.28
C GLU A 175 -19.61 0.30 16.71
N LEU A 176 -20.88 0.03 17.04
CA LEU A 176 -21.64 -1.07 16.44
C LEU A 176 -21.77 -0.92 14.92
N PHE A 177 -21.94 0.31 14.42
CA PHE A 177 -21.97 0.56 12.99
C PHE A 177 -20.63 0.24 12.31
N HIS A 178 -19.50 0.57 12.95
CA HIS A 178 -18.15 0.20 12.46
C HIS A 178 -17.94 -1.31 12.40
N VAL A 179 -18.40 -2.04 13.43
CA VAL A 179 -18.39 -3.50 13.47
C VAL A 179 -19.21 -4.08 12.31
N LYS A 180 -20.42 -3.58 12.10
CA LYS A 180 -21.34 -4.05 11.05
C LYS A 180 -20.81 -3.76 9.64
N GLN A 181 -20.20 -2.60 9.43
CA GLN A 181 -19.53 -2.24 8.18
C GLN A 181 -18.21 -2.99 7.98
N GLN A 182 -17.69 -3.71 8.99
CA GLN A 182 -16.41 -4.40 8.95
C GLN A 182 -15.24 -3.47 8.58
N HIS A 183 -15.24 -2.24 9.10
CA HIS A 183 -14.23 -1.24 8.72
C HIS A 183 -12.80 -1.65 9.11
N SER A 184 -12.66 -2.49 10.14
CA SER A 184 -11.38 -3.06 10.55
C SER A 184 -10.70 -3.90 9.45
N LEU A 185 -11.48 -4.51 8.54
CA LEU A 185 -10.92 -5.21 7.38
C LEU A 185 -10.26 -4.24 6.41
N ASP A 186 -10.83 -3.05 6.22
CA ASP A 186 -10.30 -2.06 5.29
C ASP A 186 -8.94 -1.56 5.74
N ILE A 187 -8.81 -1.27 7.04
CA ILE A 187 -7.57 -0.84 7.66
C ILE A 187 -6.50 -1.93 7.50
N LEU A 188 -6.84 -3.18 7.79
CA LEU A 188 -5.91 -4.31 7.68
C LEU A 188 -5.47 -4.55 6.23
N LEU A 189 -6.39 -4.46 5.27
CA LEU A 189 -6.07 -4.59 3.84
C LEU A 189 -5.14 -3.48 3.36
N LEU A 190 -5.38 -2.23 3.76
CA LEU A 190 -4.51 -1.10 3.41
C LEU A 190 -3.12 -1.22 4.03
N GLU A 191 -3.03 -1.72 5.27
CA GLU A 191 -1.75 -1.98 5.92
C GLU A 191 -0.97 -3.10 5.21
N ILE A 192 -1.64 -4.17 4.79
CA ILE A 192 -1.04 -5.23 3.94
C ILE A 192 -0.56 -4.67 2.60
N PHE A 193 -1.36 -3.85 1.91
CA PHE A 193 -0.95 -3.22 0.66
C PHE A 193 0.21 -2.25 0.84
N SER A 194 0.39 -1.68 2.02
CA SER A 194 1.53 -0.80 2.33
C SER A 194 2.82 -1.59 2.59
N ILE A 195 2.70 -2.86 2.97
CA ILE A 195 3.84 -3.79 3.19
C ILE A 195 4.35 -4.37 1.86
N LEU A 196 3.45 -4.56 0.90
CA LEU A 196 3.71 -5.12 -0.44
C LEU A 196 4.39 -4.10 -1.36
#